data_AF-A0A0D6ATN1-F1
#
_entry.id   AF-A0A0D6ATN1-F1
#
_cell.length_a   1.000
_cell.length_b   1.000
_cell.length_c   1.000
_cell.angle_alpha   90.00
_cell.angle_beta   90.00
_cell.angle_gamma   90.00
#
_symmetry.space_group_name_H-M   'P 1'
#
loop_
_entity.id
_entity.type
_entity.pdbx_description
1 polymer ?
#
loop_
_entity_poly.entity_id
_entity_poly.type
_entity_poly.pdbx_seq_one_letter_code
_entity_poly.pdbx_strand_id
1 'polypeptide(L)' 'MIPEQQAQLNLHIRAIANILYQQSDVNQLHNLATIEKTIREQTLKYITPQIGFFLSKTSQTPNREEPETSEV' A
#
# COMPACT_ATOMS: atom_id res chain seq x y z
N MET A 1 5.91 13.40 8.31
CA MET A 1 6.89 13.07 7.25
C MET A 1 7.87 14.21 7.11
N ILE A 2 9.15 13.93 6.92
CA ILE A 2 10.09 15.00 6.53
C ILE A 2 9.82 15.40 5.06
N PRO A 3 10.21 16.61 4.62
CA PRO A 3 9.90 17.10 3.26
C PRO A 3 10.35 16.14 2.14
N GLU A 4 11.50 15.50 2.29
CA GLU A 4 12.02 14.52 1.34
C GLU A 4 11.10 13.30 1.21
N GLN A 5 10.65 12.73 2.33
CA GLN A 5 9.71 11.61 2.33
C GLN A 5 8.38 12.01 1.67
N GLN A 6 7.89 13.23 1.90
CA GLN A 6 6.67 13.72 1.26
C GLN A 6 6.84 13.86 -0.26
N ALA A 7 8.00 14.35 -0.71
CA ALA A 7 8.31 14.48 -2.13
C ALA A 7 8.37 13.11 -2.82
N GLN A 8 9.02 12.12 -2.19
CA GLN A 8 9.05 10.74 -2.67
C GLN A 8 7.64 10.14 -2.72
N LEU A 9 6.85 10.30 -1.66
CA LEU A 9 5.46 9.84 -1.63
C LEU A 9 4.65 10.45 -2.78
N ASN A 10 4.75 11.75 -3.00
CA ASN A 10 4.05 12.44 -4.08
C ASN A 10 4.47 11.93 -5.47
N LEU A 11 5.76 11.65 -5.68
CA LEU A 11 6.26 11.07 -6.93
C LEU A 11 5.62 9.71 -7.21
N HIS A 12 5.59 8.84 -6.20
CA HIS A 12 5.00 7.51 -6.31
C HIS A 12 3.48 7.57 -6.52
N ILE A 13 2.78 8.46 -5.79
CA ILE A 13 1.34 8.67 -5.97
C ILE A 13 1.04 9.09 -7.41
N ARG A 14 1.82 10.00 -8.01
CA ARG A 14 1.60 10.43 -9.40
C ARG A 14 1.75 9.27 -10.39
N ALA A 15 2.76 8.43 -10.21
CA ALA A 15 2.97 7.25 -11.06
C ALA A 15 1.80 6.26 -10.94
N ILE A 16 1.36 5.99 -9.72
CA ILE A 16 0.20 5.12 -9.43
C ILE A 16 -1.08 5.71 -10.05
N ALA A 17 -1.34 7.01 -9.87
CA ALA A 17 -2.52 7.67 -10.42
C ALA A 17 -2.57 7.58 -11.94
N ASN A 18 -1.42 7.76 -12.63
CA ASN A 18 -1.36 7.62 -14.08
C ASN A 18 -1.73 6.19 -14.52
N ILE A 19 -1.19 5.16 -13.85
CA ILE A 19 -1.52 3.76 -14.16
C ILE A 19 -3.01 3.48 -13.94
N LEU A 20 -3.55 3.90 -12.79
CA LEU A 20 -4.95 3.65 -12.44
C LEU A 20 -5.91 4.40 -13.38
N TYR A 21 -5.60 5.64 -13.75
CA TYR A 21 -6.38 6.41 -14.70
C TYR A 21 -6.49 5.71 -16.07
N GLN A 22 -5.40 5.13 -16.59
CA GLN A 22 -5.42 4.38 -17.86
C GLN A 22 -6.24 3.08 -17.79
N GLN A 23 -6.53 2.59 -16.58
CA GLN A 23 -7.36 1.40 -16.36
C GLN A 23 -8.80 1.76 -15.99
N SER A 24 -9.10 3.03 -15.75
CA SER A 24 -10.43 3.51 -15.41
C SER A 24 -11.29 3.69 -16.65
N ASP A 25 -12.57 3.38 -16.53
CA ASP A 25 -13.55 3.83 -17.52
C ASP A 25 -13.76 5.34 -17.35
N VAL A 26 -13.40 6.12 -18.37
CA VAL A 26 -13.54 7.59 -18.37
C VAL A 26 -14.98 8.03 -18.13
N ASN A 27 -15.96 7.19 -18.46
CA ASN A 27 -17.37 7.47 -18.18
C ASN A 27 -17.68 7.45 -16.67
N GLN A 28 -16.82 6.87 -15.84
CA GLN A 28 -16.97 6.83 -14.38
C GLN A 28 -16.24 7.99 -13.67
N LEU A 29 -15.61 8.90 -14.41
CA LEU A 29 -14.83 10.02 -13.85
C LEU A 29 -15.51 11.38 -14.06
N HIS A 30 -16.83 11.42 -13.97
CA HIS A 30 -17.62 12.62 -14.30
C HIS A 30 -18.11 13.40 -13.08
N ASN A 31 -18.12 12.79 -11.88
CA ASN A 31 -18.46 13.48 -10.63
C ASN A 31 -17.71 12.91 -9.44
N LEU A 32 -17.69 13.64 -8.32
CA LEU A 32 -16.94 13.25 -7.13
C LEU A 32 -17.34 11.88 -6.56
N ALA A 33 -18.61 11.50 -6.61
CA ALA A 33 -19.09 10.22 -6.09
C ALA A 33 -18.57 9.03 -6.92
N THR A 34 -18.63 9.15 -8.23
CA THR A 34 -18.13 8.12 -9.17
C THR A 34 -16.60 8.05 -9.16
N ILE A 35 -15.92 9.19 -9.01
CA ILE A 35 -14.47 9.26 -8.81
C ILE A 35 -14.05 8.57 -7.51
N GLU A 36 -14.69 8.89 -6.36
CA GLU A 36 -14.38 8.25 -5.08
C GLU A 36 -14.58 6.74 -5.17
N LYS A 37 -15.72 6.29 -5.72
CA LYS A 37 -16.02 4.87 -5.88
C LYS A 37 -14.93 4.18 -6.68
N THR A 38 -14.52 4.76 -7.80
CA THR A 38 -13.46 4.22 -8.68
C THR A 38 -12.13 4.13 -7.93
N ILE A 39 -11.73 5.20 -7.22
CA ILE A 39 -10.49 5.23 -6.42
C ILE A 39 -10.53 4.14 -5.35
N ARG A 40 -11.62 4.02 -4.59
CA ARG A 40 -11.77 3.03 -3.53
C ARG A 40 -11.70 1.61 -4.06
N GLU A 41 -12.38 1.30 -5.16
CA GLU A 41 -12.35 -0.03 -5.77
C GLU A 41 -10.94 -0.39 -6.26
N GLN A 42 -10.26 0.53 -6.93
CA GLN A 42 -8.92 0.31 -7.45
C GLN A 42 -7.87 0.18 -6.35
N THR A 43 -7.93 1.03 -5.32
CA THR A 43 -7.01 0.97 -4.18
C THR A 43 -7.18 -0.32 -3.38
N LEU A 44 -8.42 -0.73 -3.09
CA LEU A 44 -8.70 -2.01 -2.42
C LEU A 44 -8.22 -3.21 -3.22
N LYS A 45 -8.34 -3.18 -4.55
CA LYS A 45 -7.95 -4.30 -5.42
C LYS A 45 -6.43 -4.41 -5.60
N TYR A 46 -5.73 -3.30 -5.83
CA TYR A 46 -4.35 -3.33 -6.30
C TYR A 46 -3.32 -2.82 -5.29
N ILE A 47 -3.67 -1.89 -4.41
CA ILE A 47 -2.72 -1.16 -3.56
C ILE A 47 -2.76 -1.68 -2.12
N THR A 48 -3.94 -1.70 -1.50
CA THR A 48 -4.12 -2.10 -0.10
C THR A 48 -3.53 -3.49 0.20
N PRO A 49 -3.70 -4.52 -0.66
CA PRO A 49 -3.10 -5.83 -0.41
C PRO A 49 -1.56 -5.80 -0.38
N GLN A 50 -0.93 -5.00 -1.24
CA GLN A 50 0.54 -4.88 -1.28
C GLN A 50 1.07 -4.20 -0.02
N ILE A 51 0.40 -3.14 0.44
CA ILE A 51 0.73 -2.47 1.71
C ILE A 51 0.53 -3.44 2.88
N GLY A 52 -0.61 -4.14 2.93
CA GLY A 52 -0.90 -5.13 3.96
C GLY A 52 0.13 -6.26 4.01
N PHE A 53 0.54 -6.78 2.85
CA PHE A 53 1.59 -7.78 2.75
C PHE A 53 2.93 -7.25 3.27
N PHE A 54 3.35 -6.05 2.83
CA PHE A 54 4.60 -5.44 3.28
C PHE A 54 4.63 -5.27 4.81
N LEU A 55 3.53 -4.78 5.40
CA LEU A 55 3.40 -4.61 6.85
C LEU A 55 3.28 -5.94 7.61
N SER A 56 2.79 -7.01 6.98
CA SER A 56 2.74 -8.34 7.62
C SER A 56 4.14 -8.96 7.81
N LYS A 57 5.11 -8.59 6.96
CA LYS A 57 6.48 -9.13 7.02
C LYS A 57 7.30 -8.59 8.17
N THR A 58 6.98 -7.40 8.68
CA THR A 58 7.69 -6.78 9.80
C THR A 58 7.31 -7.40 11.16
N SER A 59 6.27 -8.24 11.22
CA SER A 59 5.84 -8.93 12.44
C SER A 59 6.52 -10.29 12.67
N GLN A 60 7.39 -10.74 11.76
CA GLN A 60 8.17 -11.98 11.89
C GLN A 60 9.61 -11.68 12.31
N THR A 61 9.81 -11.06 13.48
CA THR A 61 11.05 -11.32 14.22
C THR A 61 10.99 -12.78 14.67
N PRO A 62 11.94 -13.65 14.27
CA PRO A 62 12.06 -14.95 14.89
C PRO A 62 12.30 -14.70 16.37
N ASN A 63 11.39 -15.15 17.22
CA ASN A 63 11.71 -15.33 18.62
C ASN A 63 12.90 -16.30 18.62
N ARG A 64 14.12 -15.79 18.85
CA ARG A 64 15.24 -16.65 19.21
C ARG A 64 14.84 -17.23 20.56
N GLU A 65 14.22 -18.40 20.53
CA GLU A 65 14.24 -19.29 21.68
C GLU A 65 15.72 -19.56 21.94
N GLU A 66 16.27 -18.87 22.94
CA GLU A 66 17.59 -19.19 23.48
C GLU A 66 17.55 -20.66 23.90
N PRO A 67 18.53 -21.49 23.50
CA PRO A 67 18.55 -22.87 23.95
C PRO A 67 18.73 -22.86 25.47
N GLU A 68 17.74 -23.40 26.18
CA GLU A 68 17.87 -23.70 27.60
C GLU A 68 19.14 -24.54 27.79
N THR A 69 20.16 -23.95 28.40
CA THR A 69 21.36 -24.67 28.81
C THR A 69 20.95 -25.72 29.82
N SER A 70 20.96 -26.97 29.35
CA SER A 70 20.85 -28.16 30.16
C SER A 70 22.05 -28.20 31.12
N GLU A 71 21.82 -27.85 32.38
CA GLU A 71 22.69 -28.26 33.49
C GLU A 71 22.10 -29.53 34.10
N VAL A 72 22.78 -30.65 33.87
CA VAL A 72 22.64 -31.92 34.60
C VAL A 72 24.00 -32.28 35.17
#